data_AF-A0A813FL24-F1
#
_entry.id   AF-A0A813FL24-F1
#
_cell.length_a   1.000
_cell.length_b   1.000
_cell.length_c   1.000
_cell.angle_alpha   90.00
_cell.angle_beta   90.00
_cell.angle_gamma   90.00
#
_symmetry.space_group_name_H-M   'P 1'
#
loop_
_entity.id
_entity.type
_entity.pdbx_description
1 polymer ?
#
loop_
_entity_poly.entity_id
_entity_poly.type
_entity_poly.pdbx_seq_one_letter_code
_entity_poly.pdbx_strand_id
1 'polypeptide(L)'
;MRASAVCLALPVVLLNQLLLIPGFLPLAVVRAQEPESDLGDLEELEDDSEEASAGEAQASVEDFDLGMPEAEQNLRMSACFALTMNRVKANKEQVATMAKEIASQQETMTAEQAMNSILFSWMMTCYMNIETSEVDQVSSGSQLESATE
;
A
#
# COMPACT_ATOMS: atom_id res chain seq x y z
N MET A 1 22.02 -44.44 6.21
CA MET A 1 21.56 -45.05 4.95
C MET A 1 21.32 -43.93 3.95
N ARG A 2 22.05 -44.01 2.82
CA ARG A 2 21.87 -43.35 1.52
C ARG A 2 21.46 -41.86 1.49
N ALA A 3 22.49 -41.02 1.45
CA ALA A 3 22.44 -39.69 0.84
C ALA A 3 22.27 -39.85 -0.69
N SER A 4 21.25 -39.20 -1.26
CA SER A 4 21.11 -39.02 -2.70
C SER A 4 21.45 -37.58 -3.05
N ALA A 5 22.67 -37.40 -3.56
CA ALA A 5 23.11 -36.18 -4.21
C ALA A 5 22.46 -36.12 -5.59
N VAL A 6 21.56 -35.17 -5.82
CA VAL A 6 21.04 -34.85 -7.14
C VAL A 6 21.90 -33.70 -7.70
N CYS A 7 22.88 -34.06 -8.51
CA CYS A 7 23.58 -33.14 -9.40
C CYS A 7 22.60 -32.66 -10.48
N LEU A 8 21.98 -31.49 -10.28
CA LEU A 8 21.34 -30.77 -11.38
C LEU A 8 22.41 -30.00 -12.15
N ALA A 9 22.89 -30.62 -13.23
CA ALA A 9 23.62 -29.94 -14.28
C ALA A 9 22.66 -28.95 -14.98
N LEU A 10 22.74 -27.68 -14.61
CA LEU A 10 22.07 -26.60 -15.34
C LEU A 10 22.87 -26.30 -16.63
N PRO A 11 22.22 -26.25 -17.80
CA PRO A 11 22.89 -26.00 -19.07
C PRO A 11 23.38 -24.56 -19.19
N VAL A 12 24.66 -24.42 -19.54
CA VAL A 12 25.45 -23.19 -19.76
C VAL A 12 25.02 -22.42 -21.04
N VAL A 13 23.73 -22.46 -21.42
CA VAL A 13 23.27 -22.02 -22.77
C VAL A 13 22.46 -20.71 -22.74
N LEU A 14 22.40 -20.00 -21.62
CA LEU A 14 21.65 -18.73 -21.50
C LEU A 14 22.53 -17.51 -21.21
N LEU A 15 23.79 -17.51 -21.63
CA LEU A 15 24.70 -16.35 -21.51
C LEU A 15 24.90 -15.55 -22.82
N ASN A 16 24.20 -15.85 -23.91
CA ASN A 16 24.52 -15.30 -25.23
C ASN A 16 23.40 -14.48 -25.92
N GLN A 17 22.63 -13.70 -25.17
CA GLN A 17 21.62 -12.77 -25.73
C GLN A 17 21.71 -11.33 -25.17
N LEU A 18 22.81 -10.97 -24.49
CA LEU A 18 22.93 -9.68 -23.78
C LEU A 18 23.90 -8.66 -24.41
N LEU A 19 24.25 -8.82 -25.68
CA LEU A 19 25.17 -7.91 -26.38
C LEU A 19 24.70 -7.62 -27.81
N LEU A 20 23.64 -6.82 -27.99
CA LEU A 20 23.38 -6.04 -29.23
C LEU A 20 22.09 -5.20 -29.12
N ILE A 21 22.09 -4.15 -28.30
CA ILE A 21 21.33 -2.93 -28.64
C ILE A 21 22.24 -1.72 -28.40
N PRO A 22 23.06 -1.32 -29.40
CA PRO A 22 23.66 0.01 -29.42
C PRO A 22 22.55 1.00 -29.82
N GLY A 23 21.78 1.43 -28.83
CA GLY A 23 20.65 2.33 -28.99
C GLY A 23 20.60 3.31 -27.85
N PHE A 24 21.62 4.17 -27.79
CA PHE A 24 21.72 5.35 -26.97
C PHE A 24 20.54 6.28 -27.34
N LEU A 25 19.38 6.07 -26.72
CA LEU A 25 18.27 7.02 -26.81
C LEU A 25 18.66 8.22 -25.94
N PRO A 26 18.58 9.46 -26.49
CA PRO A 26 18.84 10.65 -25.70
C PRO A 26 17.84 10.71 -24.55
N LEU A 27 18.33 11.08 -23.36
CA LEU A 27 17.50 11.60 -22.28
C LEU A 27 16.65 12.74 -22.86
N ALA A 28 15.43 12.43 -23.27
CA ALA A 28 14.38 13.42 -23.34
C ALA A 28 14.13 13.83 -21.90
N VAL A 29 14.54 15.06 -21.56
CA VAL A 29 14.01 15.79 -20.42
C VAL A 29 12.50 15.83 -20.61
N VAL A 30 11.81 14.85 -20.03
CA VAL A 30 10.37 14.92 -19.80
C VAL A 30 10.22 15.95 -18.69
N ARG A 31 10.02 17.20 -19.11
CA ARG A 31 9.50 18.24 -18.25
C ARG A 31 8.14 17.72 -17.76
N ALA A 32 8.06 17.35 -16.49
CA ALA A 32 6.80 17.08 -15.83
C ALA A 32 5.93 18.32 -16.03
N GLN A 33 4.94 18.19 -16.90
CA GLN A 33 3.85 19.14 -17.01
C GLN A 33 2.92 18.78 -15.88
N GLU A 34 2.97 19.55 -14.80
CA GLU A 34 2.06 19.39 -13.68
C GLU A 34 0.64 19.50 -14.26
N PRO A 35 -0.21 18.47 -14.11
CA PRO A 35 -1.60 18.61 -14.44
C PRO A 35 -2.16 19.66 -13.47
N GLU A 36 -2.49 20.82 -14.02
CA GLU A 36 -3.25 21.87 -13.35
C GLU A 36 -4.65 21.30 -13.18
N SER A 37 -4.82 20.49 -12.14
CA SER A 37 -6.11 20.00 -11.69
C SER A 37 -6.87 21.23 -11.20
N ASP A 38 -7.67 21.75 -12.12
CA ASP A 38 -8.73 22.73 -11.91
C ASP A 38 -9.73 22.16 -10.90
N LEU A 39 -9.40 22.27 -9.61
CA LEU A 39 -10.27 22.02 -8.46
C LEU A 39 -11.19 23.23 -8.22
N GLY A 40 -11.66 23.86 -9.30
CA GLY A 40 -12.35 25.14 -9.30
C GLY A 40 -13.88 25.06 -9.28
N ASP A 41 -14.48 23.91 -8.95
CA ASP A 41 -15.95 23.77 -8.93
C ASP A 41 -16.41 22.73 -7.89
N LEU A 42 -16.03 22.96 -6.63
CA LEU A 42 -16.54 22.22 -5.46
C LEU A 42 -17.06 23.20 -4.40
N GLU A 43 -17.65 24.31 -4.88
CA GLU A 43 -18.51 25.17 -4.08
C GLU A 43 -19.96 24.69 -4.31
N GLU A 44 -20.72 24.53 -3.23
CA GLU A 44 -22.18 24.34 -3.23
C GLU A 44 -22.71 22.90 -3.37
N LEU A 45 -22.26 22.03 -2.47
CA LEU A 45 -23.17 21.01 -1.90
C LEU A 45 -23.54 21.43 -0.48
N GLU A 46 -24.51 22.35 -0.38
CA GLU A 46 -25.30 22.56 0.83
C GLU A 46 -26.19 21.33 1.05
N ASP A 47 -25.64 20.30 1.70
CA ASP A 47 -26.40 19.14 2.17
C ASP A 47 -27.01 19.47 3.54
N ASP A 48 -28.25 19.95 3.50
CA ASP A 48 -29.16 20.17 4.63
C ASP A 48 -29.70 18.83 5.15
N SER A 49 -28.79 17.94 5.57
CA SER A 49 -29.13 16.69 6.24
C SER A 49 -29.14 16.88 7.76
N GLU A 50 -30.18 17.54 8.27
CA GLU A 50 -30.59 17.47 9.69
C GLU A 50 -31.27 16.12 10.01
N GLU A 51 -30.62 15.01 9.65
CA GLU A 51 -31.03 13.69 10.15
C GLU A 51 -30.41 13.50 11.54
N ALA A 52 -31.22 13.77 12.56
CA ALA A 52 -30.92 13.48 13.96
C ALA A 52 -30.65 11.98 14.15
N SER A 53 -29.40 11.59 13.90
CA SER A 53 -28.86 10.28 14.25
C SER A 53 -28.99 10.11 15.76
N ALA A 54 -29.92 9.25 16.17
CA ALA A 54 -30.12 8.88 17.55
C ALA A 54 -28.83 8.22 18.06
N GLY A 55 -28.00 9.03 18.71
CA GLY A 55 -26.65 8.72 19.13
C GLY A 55 -26.61 7.53 20.08
N GLU A 56 -26.30 6.37 19.52
CA GLU A 56 -25.53 5.38 20.23
C GLU A 56 -24.17 6.05 20.52
N ALA A 57 -23.84 6.24 21.79
CA ALA A 57 -22.63 6.92 22.23
C ALA A 57 -21.40 6.12 21.77
N GLN A 58 -21.03 6.28 20.50
CA GLN A 58 -19.72 5.92 20.02
C GLN A 58 -18.76 6.76 20.85
N ALA A 59 -17.98 6.07 21.69
CA ALA A 59 -16.88 6.70 22.40
C ALA A 59 -16.11 7.51 21.37
N SER A 60 -16.01 8.82 21.60
CA SER A 60 -15.22 9.70 20.73
C SER A 60 -13.87 9.03 20.57
N VAL A 61 -13.55 8.60 19.35
CA VAL A 61 -12.21 8.12 19.04
C VAL A 61 -11.32 9.32 19.31
N GLU A 62 -10.60 9.29 20.43
CA GLU A 62 -9.67 10.37 20.76
C GLU A 62 -8.70 10.47 19.58
N ASP A 63 -8.61 11.66 18.98
CA ASP A 63 -7.65 11.94 17.91
C ASP A 63 -6.25 11.69 18.47
N PHE A 64 -5.72 10.49 18.21
CA PHE A 64 -4.47 10.01 18.77
C PHE A 64 -3.26 10.80 18.28
N ASP A 65 -3.44 11.63 17.26
CA ASP A 65 -2.43 12.50 16.67
C ASP A 65 -2.62 13.99 17.00
N LEU A 66 -3.61 14.38 17.83
CA LEU A 66 -3.90 15.77 18.19
C LEU A 66 -2.70 16.53 18.82
N GLY A 67 -1.71 15.80 19.36
CA GLY A 67 -0.49 16.37 19.93
C GLY A 67 0.79 16.09 19.12
N MET A 68 0.68 15.38 18.00
CA MET A 68 1.83 14.95 17.20
C MET A 68 2.24 16.04 16.21
N PRO A 69 3.54 16.37 16.08
CA PRO A 69 4.01 17.26 15.02
C PRO A 69 3.64 16.72 13.64
N GLU A 70 3.21 17.60 12.73
CA GLU A 70 2.83 17.23 11.34
C GLU A 70 3.91 16.42 10.61
N ALA A 71 5.19 16.75 10.85
CA ALA A 71 6.31 16.00 10.27
C ALA A 71 6.33 14.53 10.73
N GLU A 72 5.99 14.27 11.98
CA GLU A 72 5.91 12.91 12.55
C GLU A 72 4.66 12.17 12.05
N GLN A 73 3.52 12.86 11.95
CA GLN A 73 2.29 12.29 11.37
C GLN A 73 2.54 11.82 9.92
N ASN A 74 3.15 12.68 9.10
CA ASN A 74 3.51 12.36 7.72
C ASN A 74 4.50 11.20 7.64
N LEU A 75 5.49 11.15 8.54
CA LEU A 75 6.45 10.06 8.60
C LEU A 75 5.77 8.73 8.92
N ARG A 76 4.91 8.69 9.94
CA ARG A 76 4.14 7.49 10.32
C ARG A 76 3.20 7.05 9.19
N MET A 77 2.50 7.98 8.55
CA MET A 77 1.62 7.69 7.42
C MET A 77 2.40 7.08 6.24
N SER A 78 3.55 7.67 5.90
CA SER A 78 4.42 7.16 4.82
C SER A 78 4.97 5.76 5.12
N ALA A 79 5.35 5.52 6.38
CA ALA A 79 5.85 4.22 6.84
C ALA A 79 4.75 3.15 6.76
N CYS A 80 3.54 3.48 7.20
CA CYS A 80 2.40 2.58 7.12
C CYS A 80 1.97 2.26 5.70
N PHE A 81 2.03 3.22 4.79
CA PHE A 81 1.81 2.96 3.38
C PHE A 81 2.83 1.95 2.85
N ALA A 82 4.12 2.14 3.12
CA ALA A 82 5.17 1.23 2.69
C ALA A 82 5.00 -0.20 3.25
N LEU A 83 4.73 -0.32 4.55
CA LEU A 83 4.47 -1.60 5.23
C LEU A 83 3.24 -2.30 4.64
N THR A 84 2.14 -1.57 4.44
CA THR A 84 0.90 -2.10 3.84
C THR A 84 1.16 -2.62 2.43
N MET A 85 1.89 -1.86 1.60
CA MET A 85 2.22 -2.27 0.24
C MET A 85 3.15 -3.48 0.21
N ASN A 86 4.12 -3.57 1.13
CA ASN A 86 4.98 -4.75 1.25
C ASN A 86 4.16 -5.99 1.63
N ARG A 87 3.24 -5.88 2.59
CA ARG A 87 2.32 -6.94 2.98
C ARG A 87 1.48 -7.43 1.81
N VAL A 88 0.96 -6.52 0.99
CA VAL A 88 0.14 -6.83 -0.19
C VAL A 88 0.96 -7.53 -1.26
N LYS A 89 2.19 -7.08 -1.51
CA LYS A 89 3.10 -7.73 -2.46
C LYS A 89 3.44 -9.16 -2.03
N ALA A 90 3.72 -9.36 -0.74
CA ALA A 90 4.03 -10.67 -0.16
C ALA A 90 2.84 -11.63 -0.19
N ASN A 91 1.61 -11.11 -0.02
CA ASN A 91 0.39 -11.91 0.11
C ASN A 91 -0.60 -11.73 -1.06
N LYS A 92 -0.10 -11.42 -2.26
CA LYS A 92 -0.92 -10.99 -3.40
C LYS A 92 -2.11 -11.92 -3.69
N GLU A 93 -1.90 -13.23 -3.67
CA GLU A 93 -2.94 -14.23 -3.96
C GLU A 93 -4.01 -14.30 -2.86
N GLN A 94 -3.58 -14.19 -1.59
CA GLN A 94 -4.47 -14.19 -0.45
C GLN A 94 -5.34 -12.93 -0.43
N VAL A 95 -4.75 -11.76 -0.67
CA VAL A 95 -5.48 -10.47 -0.75
C VAL A 95 -6.48 -10.50 -1.90
N ALA A 96 -6.09 -11.01 -3.06
CA ALA A 96 -6.99 -11.13 -4.21
C ALA A 96 -8.16 -12.09 -3.93
N THR A 97 -7.93 -13.17 -3.17
CA THR A 97 -8.97 -14.10 -2.76
C THR A 97 -9.95 -13.44 -1.79
N MET A 98 -9.42 -12.77 -0.75
CA MET A 98 -10.22 -12.04 0.23
C MET A 98 -11.08 -10.95 -0.44
N ALA A 99 -10.51 -10.19 -1.37
CA ALA A 99 -11.24 -9.17 -2.11
C ALA A 99 -12.39 -9.76 -2.94
N LYS A 100 -12.20 -10.93 -3.58
CA LYS A 100 -13.26 -11.64 -4.30
C LYS A 100 -14.36 -12.14 -3.36
N GLU A 101 -13.99 -12.65 -2.19
CA GLU A 101 -14.96 -13.11 -1.19
C GLU A 101 -15.83 -11.96 -0.69
N ILE A 102 -15.23 -10.80 -0.36
CA ILE A 102 -15.96 -9.59 0.04
C ILE A 102 -16.89 -9.13 -1.08
N ALA A 103 -16.39 -9.04 -2.32
CA ALA A 103 -17.19 -8.67 -3.48
C ALA A 103 -18.34 -9.67 -3.74
N SER A 104 -18.14 -10.97 -3.49
CA SER A 104 -19.21 -11.96 -3.65
C SER A 104 -20.34 -11.84 -2.62
N GLN A 105 -20.05 -11.25 -1.46
CA GLN A 105 -21.03 -11.01 -0.40
C GLN A 105 -21.80 -9.68 -0.59
N GLN A 106 -21.29 -8.77 -1.42
CA GLN A 106 -21.89 -7.47 -1.69
C GLN A 106 -22.17 -7.31 -3.18
N GLU A 107 -23.43 -7.42 -3.59
CA GLU A 107 -23.83 -7.43 -5.02
C GLU A 107 -23.39 -6.18 -5.81
N THR A 108 -23.18 -5.05 -5.13
CA THR A 108 -22.80 -3.77 -5.74
C THR A 108 -21.29 -3.50 -5.72
N MET A 109 -20.49 -4.33 -5.07
CA MET A 109 -19.06 -4.08 -4.86
C MET A 109 -18.20 -4.91 -5.82
N THR A 110 -17.35 -4.23 -6.59
CA THR A 110 -16.35 -4.91 -7.42
C THR A 110 -15.18 -5.44 -6.58
N ALA A 111 -14.48 -6.45 -7.08
CA ALA A 111 -13.29 -6.98 -6.40
C ALA A 111 -12.17 -5.92 -6.24
N GLU A 112 -12.08 -4.95 -7.15
CA GLU A 112 -11.12 -3.85 -7.03
C GLU A 112 -11.51 -2.87 -5.91
N GLN A 113 -12.79 -2.52 -5.80
CA GLN A 113 -13.29 -1.72 -4.67
C GLN A 113 -13.06 -2.44 -3.34
N ALA A 114 -13.36 -3.74 -3.26
CA ALA A 114 -13.11 -4.54 -2.07
C ALA A 114 -11.62 -4.56 -1.70
N MET A 115 -10.71 -4.67 -2.69
CA MET A 115 -9.28 -4.58 -2.47
C MET A 115 -8.88 -3.21 -1.89
N ASN A 116 -9.41 -2.11 -2.43
CA ASN A 116 -9.17 -0.78 -1.89
C ASN A 116 -9.67 -0.64 -0.44
N SER A 117 -10.82 -1.22 -0.11
CA SER A 117 -11.33 -1.24 1.27
C SER A 117 -10.40 -2.01 2.23
N ILE A 118 -9.86 -3.16 1.79
CA ILE A 118 -8.88 -3.91 2.58
C ILE A 118 -7.63 -3.06 2.82
N LEU A 119 -7.10 -2.41 1.77
CA LEU A 119 -5.90 -1.57 1.88
C LEU A 119 -6.11 -0.40 2.83
N PHE A 120 -7.24 0.29 2.73
CA PHE A 120 -7.57 1.40 3.62
C PHE A 120 -7.69 0.95 5.07
N SER A 121 -8.40 -0.15 5.31
CA SER A 121 -8.52 -0.73 6.65
C SER A 121 -7.15 -1.07 7.24
N TRP A 122 -6.28 -1.74 6.49
CA TRP A 122 -4.93 -2.08 6.94
C TRP A 122 -4.06 -0.86 7.18
N MET A 123 -4.15 0.16 6.32
CA MET A 123 -3.39 1.39 6.47
C MET A 123 -3.81 2.14 7.74
N MET A 124 -5.11 2.26 8.02
CA MET A 124 -5.61 2.89 9.24
C MET A 124 -5.22 2.11 10.49
N THR A 125 -5.35 0.78 10.46
CA THR A 125 -4.89 -0.07 11.56
C THR A 125 -3.38 0.08 11.77
N CYS A 126 -2.58 0.12 10.70
CA CYS A 126 -1.16 0.37 10.81
C CYS A 126 -0.89 1.72 11.47
N TYR A 127 -1.50 2.80 11.00
CA TYR A 127 -1.19 4.15 11.49
C TYR A 127 -1.47 4.29 13.00
N MET A 128 -2.52 3.62 13.49
CA MET A 128 -2.82 3.58 14.93
C MET A 128 -1.85 2.71 15.75
N ASN A 129 -1.27 1.66 15.16
CA ASN A 129 -0.50 0.65 15.91
C ASN A 129 1.01 0.65 15.62
N ILE A 130 1.50 1.42 14.65
CA ILE A 130 2.91 1.43 14.25
C ILE A 130 3.79 1.98 15.38
N GLU A 131 4.83 1.23 15.72
CA GLU A 131 5.83 1.64 16.70
C GLU A 131 6.85 2.59 16.07
N THR A 132 7.40 3.52 16.86
CA THR A 132 8.45 4.45 16.39
C THR A 132 9.67 3.71 15.82
N SER A 133 10.00 2.55 16.39
CA SER A 133 11.10 1.69 15.94
C SER A 133 10.90 1.16 14.51
N GLU A 134 9.67 0.90 14.09
CA GLU A 134 9.33 0.44 12.74
C GLU A 134 9.38 1.61 11.75
N VAL A 135 8.94 2.79 12.18
CA VAL A 135 9.04 4.03 11.39
C VAL A 135 10.51 4.36 11.07
N ASP A 136 11.40 4.20 12.04
CA ASP A 136 12.84 4.40 11.87
C ASP A 136 13.46 3.38 10.91
N GLN A 137 12.99 2.12 10.96
CA GLN A 137 13.43 1.07 10.03
C GLN A 137 13.01 1.37 8.59
N VAL A 138 11.76 1.78 8.36
CA VAL A 138 11.28 2.15 7.02
C VAL A 138 12.00 3.39 6.49
N SER A 139 12.17 4.41 7.32
CA SER A 139 12.78 5.69 6.92
C SER A 139 14.29 5.59 6.64
N SER A 140 15.00 4.67 7.32
CA SER A 140 16.41 4.39 7.05
C SER A 140 16.65 3.60 5.77
N GLY A 141 15.60 3.12 5.10
CA GLY A 141 15.72 2.27 3.91
C GLY A 141 16.29 0.88 4.21
N SER A 142 16.40 0.53 5.50
CA SER A 142 16.74 -0.82 5.92
C SER A 142 15.57 -1.71 5.51
N GLN A 143 15.82 -2.65 4.59
CA GLN A 143 14.77 -3.58 4.17
C GLN A 143 14.25 -4.29 5.42
N LEU A 144 12.96 -4.13 5.72
CA LEU A 144 12.29 -4.98 6.70
C LEU A 144 12.39 -6.41 6.18
N GLU A 145 13.34 -7.17 6.72
CA GLU A 145 13.29 -8.63 6.68
C GLU A 145 12.02 -9.02 7.44
N SER A 146 10.93 -9.18 6.70
CA SER A 146 9.63 -9.55 7.25
C SER A 146 9.78 -10.86 7.99
N ALA A 147 9.75 -10.81 9.33
CA ALA A 147 9.59 -11.96 10.19
C ALA A 147 8.31 -12.68 9.78
N THR A 148 8.49 -13.75 9.02
CA THR A 148 7.41 -14.64 8.59
C THR A 148 7.34 -15.72 9.67
N GLU A 149 6.50 -15.52 10.69
CA GLU A 149 6.08 -16.59 11.62
C GLU A 149 4.81 -17.26 11.11
#